data_AF-A0A1R3XWT0-F1
#
_entry.id   AF-A0A1R3XWT0-F1
#
_cell.length_a   1.000
_cell.length_b   1.000
_cell.length_c   1.000
_cell.angle_alpha   90.00
_cell.angle_beta   90.00
_cell.angle_gamma   90.00
#
_symmetry.space_group_name_H-M   'P 1'
#
loop_
_entity.id
_entity.type
_entity.pdbx_description
1 polymer ?
#
loop_
_entity_poly.entity_id
_entity_poly.type
_entity_poly.pdbx_seq_one_letter_code
_entity_poly.pdbx_strand_id
1 'polypeptide(L)' 'MGILDKVKNLLSQNADKVETVINKAGEFVDEQTQGNYSDAIHKLQDAASNVVGMSDQQS' A
#
# COMPACT_ATOMS: atom_id res chain seq x y z
N MET A 1 13.85 17.89 -15.06
CA MET A 1 13.21 16.59 -15.34
C MET A 1 13.43 15.66 -14.16
N GLY A 2 12.42 15.54 -13.30
CA GLY A 2 12.53 14.83 -12.02
C GLY A 2 12.30 13.32 -12.14
N ILE A 3 12.59 12.58 -11.06
CA ILE A 3 12.34 11.13 -10.97
C ILE A 3 10.89 10.78 -11.31
N LEU A 4 9.92 11.65 -11.01
CA LEU A 4 8.51 11.48 -11.37
C LEU A 4 8.29 11.36 -12.89
N ASP A 5 9.06 12.10 -13.69
CA ASP A 5 8.96 12.07 -15.16
C ASP A 5 9.54 10.75 -15.70
N LYS A 6 10.66 10.29 -15.12
CA LYS A 6 11.23 8.98 -15.43
C LYS A 6 10.30 7.84 -15.01
N VAL A 7 9.69 7.91 -13.83
CA VAL A 7 8.74 6.90 -13.34
C VAL A 7 7.49 6.90 -14.19
N LYS A 8 6.93 8.06 -14.53
CA LYS A 8 5.78 8.17 -15.46
C LYS A 8 6.12 7.60 -16.83
N ASN A 9 7.31 7.89 -17.36
CA ASN A 9 7.74 7.39 -18.65
C ASN A 9 8.01 5.87 -18.63
N LEU A 10 8.59 5.35 -17.56
CA LEU A 10 8.77 3.90 -17.35
C LEU A 10 7.43 3.19 -17.19
N LEU A 11 6.51 3.80 -16.45
CA LEU A 11 5.15 3.32 -16.26
C LEU A 11 4.38 3.38 -17.58
N SER A 12 4.48 4.44 -18.38
CA SER A 12 3.80 4.54 -19.68
C SER A 12 4.39 3.61 -20.74
N GLN A 13 5.72 3.43 -20.77
CA GLN A 13 6.37 2.52 -21.73
C GLN A 13 6.20 1.04 -21.38
N ASN A 14 5.90 0.73 -20.11
CA ASN A 14 5.71 -0.62 -19.64
C ASN A 14 4.37 -0.78 -18.92
N ALA A 15 3.37 0.04 -19.24
CA ALA A 15 2.09 0.09 -18.52
C ALA A 15 1.46 -1.29 -18.50
N ASP A 16 1.40 -1.95 -19.65
CA ASP A 16 0.90 -3.32 -19.78
C ASP A 16 1.66 -4.32 -18.90
N LYS A 17 2.99 -4.19 -18.77
CA LYS A 17 3.80 -5.10 -17.95
C LYS A 17 3.71 -4.77 -16.47
N VAL A 18 3.65 -3.50 -16.11
CA VAL A 18 3.51 -3.04 -14.74
C VAL A 18 2.11 -3.38 -14.24
N GLU A 19 1.07 -3.17 -15.03
CA GLU A 19 -0.31 -3.56 -14.71
C GLU A 19 -0.46 -5.08 -14.60
N THR A 20 0.16 -5.84 -15.52
CA THR A 20 0.19 -7.32 -15.43
C THR A 20 0.96 -7.81 -14.21
N VAL A 21 2.09 -7.18 -13.87
CA VAL A 21 2.89 -7.52 -12.68
C VAL A 21 2.22 -7.06 -11.40
N ILE A 22 1.55 -5.91 -11.38
CA ILE A 22 0.78 -5.43 -10.22
C ILE A 22 -0.42 -6.32 -9.99
N ASN A 23 -1.14 -6.74 -11.03
CA ASN A 23 -2.24 -7.70 -10.87
C ASN A 23 -1.72 -9.06 -10.39
N LYS A 24 -0.64 -9.59 -10.98
CA LYS A 24 -0.02 -10.84 -10.52
C LYS A 24 0.59 -10.75 -9.13
N ALA A 25 1.18 -9.61 -8.77
CA ALA A 25 1.73 -9.36 -7.45
C ALA A 25 0.62 -9.09 -6.45
N GLY A 26 -0.49 -8.50 -6.87
CA GLY A 26 -1.71 -8.32 -6.09
C GLY A 26 -2.31 -9.67 -5.75
N GLU A 27 -2.53 -10.54 -6.73
CA GLU A 27 -2.96 -11.92 -6.52
C GLU A 27 -1.94 -12.72 -5.70
N PHE A 28 -0.63 -12.63 -6.01
CA PHE A 28 0.39 -13.39 -5.29
C PHE A 28 0.60 -12.89 -3.85
N VAL A 29 0.54 -11.58 -3.61
CA VAL A 29 0.56 -11.01 -2.26
C VAL A 29 -0.74 -11.35 -1.56
N ASP A 30 -1.90 -11.21 -2.19
CA ASP A 30 -3.18 -11.54 -1.54
C ASP A 30 -3.24 -13.03 -1.17
N GLU A 31 -2.85 -13.93 -2.08
CA GLU A 31 -2.76 -15.38 -1.85
C GLU A 31 -1.70 -15.75 -0.79
N GLN A 32 -0.53 -15.10 -0.78
CA GLN A 32 0.52 -15.35 0.23
C GLN A 32 0.19 -14.71 1.58
N THR A 33 -0.65 -13.68 1.60
CA THR A 33 -0.87 -12.85 2.79
C THR A 33 -2.29 -12.89 3.31
N GLN A 34 -3.11 -13.82 2.80
CA GLN A 34 -4.48 -14.17 3.20
C GLN A 34 -4.56 -14.61 4.69
N GLY A 35 -4.28 -13.68 5.60
CA GLY A 35 -4.24 -13.85 7.05
C GLY A 35 -3.22 -12.95 7.76
N ASN A 36 -2.10 -12.59 7.11
CA ASN A 36 -0.99 -11.86 7.76
C ASN A 36 -1.13 -10.32 7.66
N TYR A 37 -1.80 -9.79 6.63
CA TYR A 37 -2.04 -8.33 6.56
C TYR A 37 -3.13 -7.87 7.50
N SER A 38 -4.09 -8.73 7.87
CA SER A 38 -5.08 -8.38 8.87
C SER A 38 -4.42 -8.01 10.19
N ASP A 39 -3.40 -8.76 10.64
CA ASP A 39 -2.63 -8.41 11.85
C ASP A 39 -1.84 -7.09 11.70
N ALA A 40 -1.24 -6.84 10.54
CA ALA A 40 -0.50 -5.59 10.29
C ALA A 40 -1.43 -4.38 10.20
N ILE A 41 -2.55 -4.50 9.50
CA ILE A 41 -3.59 -3.47 9.36
C ILE A 41 -4.26 -3.24 10.72
N HIS A 42 -4.57 -4.29 11.48
CA HIS A 42 -5.14 -4.17 12.83
C HIS A 42 -4.14 -3.48 13.76
N LYS A 43 -2.86 -3.88 13.79
CA LYS A 43 -1.82 -3.18 14.56
C LYS A 43 -1.65 -1.73 14.15
N LEU A 44 -1.72 -1.44 12.85
CA LEU A 44 -1.60 -0.08 12.32
C LEU A 44 -2.82 0.76 12.68
N GLN A 45 -4.02 0.18 12.61
CA GLN A 45 -5.26 0.82 13.02
C GLN A 45 -5.32 1.01 14.54
N ASP A 46 -4.80 0.07 15.34
CA ASP A 46 -4.72 0.18 16.79
C ASP A 46 -3.69 1.23 17.21
N ALA A 47 -2.52 1.27 16.56
CA ALA A 47 -1.54 2.33 16.75
C ALA A 47 -2.09 3.71 16.31
N ALA A 48 -2.74 3.77 15.15
CA ALA A 48 -3.38 4.98 14.68
C ALA A 48 -4.53 5.41 15.60
N SER A 49 -5.34 4.49 16.11
CA SER A 49 -6.44 4.77 17.05
C SER A 49 -5.93 5.16 18.43
N ASN A 50 -4.78 4.63 18.89
CA ASN A 50 -4.12 5.10 20.11
C ASN A 50 -3.56 6.52 19.93
N VAL A 51 -2.95 6.81 18.78
CA VAL A 51 -2.44 8.15 18.46
C VAL A 51 -3.60 9.14 18.27
N VAL A 52 -4.65 8.74 17.56
CA VAL A 52 -5.85 9.55 17.27
C VAL A 52 -6.73 9.72 18.51
N GLY A 53 -6.94 8.67 19.30
CA GLY A 53 -7.70 8.73 20.54
C GLY A 53 -7.03 9.62 21.59
N MET A 54 -5.71 9.77 21.55
CA MET A 54 -5.00 10.76 22.36
C MET A 54 -5.23 12.20 21.87
N SER A 55 -5.56 12.40 20.59
CA SER A 55 -5.94 13.72 20.05
C SER A 55 -7.40 14.12 20.26
N ASP A 56 -8.31 13.18 20.53
CA ASP A 56 -9.73 13.48 20.82
C ASP A 56 -10.06 13.69 22.31
N GLN A 57 -9.12 13.43 23.24
CA GLN A 57 -9.30 13.71 24.68
C GLN A 57 -8.69 15.05 25.15
N GLN A 58 -8.27 15.92 24.22
CA GLN A 58 -7.82 17.27 24.53
C GLN A 58 -8.70 18.31 23.82
N SER A 59 -9.96 18.43 24.25
CA SER A 59 -10.83 19.59 24.03
C SER A 59 -11.90 19.66 25.11
#